data_AF-A0A4U6VUG5-F1
#
_entry.id   AF-A0A4U6VUG5-F1
#
_cell.length_a   1.000
_cell.length_b   1.000
_cell.length_c   1.000
_cell.angle_alpha   90.00
_cell.angle_beta   90.00
_cell.angle_gamma   90.00
#
_symmetry.space_group_name_H-M   'P 1'
#
loop_
_entity.id
_entity.type
_entity.pdbx_description
1 polymer ?
#
loop_
_entity_poly.entity_id
_entity_poly.type
_entity_poly.pdbx_seq_one_letter_code
_entity_poly.pdbx_strand_id
1 'polypeptide(L)'
;MAFVWIFRSGPNNKWDIRQLDMPHDPDKGLVEFHWRTDAVFSFDGFICWVDYHRGILLCDVCNSDPELRFLRFPGIETWRCGDRALPTRYRTVSICRGRMKFVDVDNGRFRSTKRDENGSTESNDIRSTERDDNEYTESNGDECSINTWTLKMPQYEWEVDSVLQLGELWSHRKYRDSPLPRTVPTFPIVNMMEPNILHFIVKGSGFYDKAWMVTIDTKKKSLGP
;
A
#
# COMPACT_ATOMS: atom_id res chain seq x y z
N MET A 1 3.63 17.14 19.01
CA MET A 1 2.39 16.38 19.24
C MET A 1 1.39 16.69 18.15
N ALA A 2 0.86 15.66 17.49
CA ALA A 2 -0.17 15.77 16.45
C ALA A 2 -1.49 15.23 16.99
N PHE A 3 -2.62 15.79 16.54
CA PHE A 3 -3.95 15.48 17.08
C PHE A 3 -4.97 15.30 15.96
N VAL A 4 -5.99 14.48 16.23
CA VAL A 4 -7.21 14.39 15.41
C VAL A 4 -8.38 14.95 16.21
N TRP A 5 -9.18 15.80 15.58
CA TRP A 5 -10.38 16.37 16.18
C TRP A 5 -11.62 15.69 15.63
N ILE A 6 -12.44 15.12 16.51
CA ILE A 6 -13.75 14.55 16.17
C ILE A 6 -14.83 15.56 16.56
N PHE A 7 -15.67 15.92 15.59
CA PHE A 7 -16.84 16.77 15.80
C PHE A 7 -18.10 15.93 15.65
N ARG A 8 -18.94 15.91 16.68
CA ARG A 8 -20.25 15.26 16.67
C ARG A 8 -21.35 16.26 16.98
N SER A 9 -22.51 16.10 16.37
CA SER A 9 -23.68 16.87 16.75
C SER A 9 -24.15 16.39 18.14
N GLY A 10 -24.05 17.27 19.12
CA GLY A 10 -24.56 17.04 20.48
C GLY A 10 -26.00 17.53 20.65
N PRO A 11 -26.58 17.31 21.84
CA PRO A 11 -27.89 17.84 22.19
C PRO A 11 -27.92 19.37 22.09
N ASN A 12 -29.11 19.92 21.79
CA ASN A 12 -29.36 21.37 21.79
C ASN A 12 -28.49 22.17 20.81
N ASN A 13 -28.20 21.63 19.62
CA ASN A 13 -27.39 22.27 18.57
C ASN A 13 -25.97 22.66 19.03
N LYS A 14 -25.42 21.96 20.03
CA LYS A 14 -24.04 22.15 20.47
C LYS A 14 -23.14 21.07 19.87
N TRP A 15 -21.93 21.44 19.47
CA TRP A 15 -20.92 20.48 19.03
C TRP A 15 -20.31 19.77 20.24
N ASP A 16 -20.31 18.43 20.22
CA ASP A 16 -19.43 17.62 21.04
C ASP A 16 -18.10 17.50 20.30
N ILE A 17 -17.04 18.04 20.90
CA ILE A 17 -15.70 18.13 20.31
C ILE A 17 -14.76 17.29 21.14
N ARG A 18 -14.07 16.36 20.49
CA ARG A 18 -13.07 15.50 21.13
C ARG A 18 -11.74 15.61 20.42
N GLN A 19 -10.69 15.75 21.21
CA GLN A 19 -9.32 15.69 20.74
C GLN A 19 -8.77 14.29 21.00
N LEU A 20 -8.23 13.65 19.97
CA LEU A 20 -7.54 12.37 20.06
C LEU A 20 -6.05 12.58 19.81
N ASP A 21 -5.25 12.04 20.70
CA ASP A 21 -3.80 12.04 20.55
C ASP A 21 -3.41 11.04 19.46
N MET A 22 -2.59 11.49 18.52
CA MET A 22 -2.02 10.58 17.53
C MET A 22 -1.13 9.59 18.27
N PRO A 23 -1.31 8.27 18.08
CA PRO A 23 -0.44 7.29 18.69
C PRO A 23 1.01 7.56 18.28
N HIS A 24 1.93 7.38 19.22
CA HIS A 24 3.35 7.51 18.98
C HIS A 24 3.98 6.13 19.13
N ASP A 25 4.53 5.61 18.04
CA ASP A 25 5.18 4.29 18.01
C ASP A 25 6.39 4.37 17.05
N PRO A 26 7.51 4.94 17.52
CA PRO A 26 8.69 5.17 16.69
C PRO A 26 9.30 3.85 16.19
N ASP A 27 9.18 2.77 16.97
CA ASP A 27 9.64 1.42 16.59
C ASP A 27 8.83 0.86 15.41
N LYS A 28 7.55 1.23 15.32
CA LYS A 28 6.69 0.94 14.16
C LYS A 28 6.69 2.04 13.09
N GLY A 29 7.58 3.02 13.22
CA GLY A 29 7.78 4.11 12.25
C GLY A 29 6.68 5.18 12.25
N LEU A 30 5.87 5.22 13.31
CA LEU A 30 4.91 6.29 13.55
C LEU A 30 5.56 7.40 14.39
N VAL A 31 6.27 8.29 13.67
CA VAL A 31 6.84 9.52 14.24
C VAL A 31 5.89 10.68 13.95
N GLU A 32 5.79 11.62 14.89
CA GLU A 32 4.92 12.79 14.78
C GLU A 32 5.16 13.59 13.47
N PHE A 33 4.11 14.23 12.94
CA PHE A 33 4.14 15.15 11.78
C PHE A 33 4.43 14.57 10.39
N HIS A 34 4.44 13.25 10.22
CA HIS A 34 4.68 12.63 8.90
C HIS A 34 3.51 11.82 8.32
N TRP A 35 2.37 11.78 9.00
CA TRP A 35 1.18 11.10 8.48
C TRP A 35 0.60 11.80 7.25
N ARG A 36 0.28 11.04 6.20
CA ARG A 36 -0.48 11.54 5.05
C ARG A 36 -1.50 10.50 4.59
N THR A 37 -2.77 10.90 4.58
CA THR A 37 -3.88 10.01 4.22
C THR A 37 -3.95 9.82 2.70
N ASP A 38 -3.76 8.58 2.25
CA ASP A 38 -3.91 8.14 0.85
C ASP A 38 -5.31 7.59 0.55
N ALA A 39 -5.95 6.97 1.54
CA ALA A 39 -7.29 6.41 1.43
C ALA A 39 -8.04 6.47 2.76
N VAL A 40 -9.37 6.50 2.69
CA VAL A 40 -10.26 6.43 3.84
C VAL A 40 -11.41 5.48 3.51
N PHE A 41 -11.75 4.57 4.44
CA PHE A 41 -12.88 3.66 4.30
C PHE A 41 -13.39 3.19 5.67
N SER A 42 -14.54 2.53 5.70
CA SER A 42 -15.11 1.90 6.89
C SER A 42 -14.88 0.39 6.90
N PHE A 43 -14.58 -0.18 8.06
CA PHE A 43 -14.43 -1.63 8.23
C PHE A 43 -14.77 -2.03 9.67
N ASP A 44 -15.70 -2.99 9.83
CA ASP A 44 -16.02 -3.60 11.13
C ASP A 44 -16.33 -2.58 12.26
N GLY A 45 -17.09 -1.52 11.95
CA GLY A 45 -17.41 -0.45 12.90
C GLY A 45 -16.33 0.64 13.04
N PHE A 46 -15.15 0.45 12.46
CA PHE A 46 -14.07 1.43 12.46
C PHE A 46 -14.11 2.32 11.22
N ILE A 47 -13.71 3.58 11.39
CA ILE A 47 -13.16 4.40 10.32
C ILE A 47 -11.66 4.13 10.21
N CYS A 48 -11.20 3.90 8.99
CA CYS A 48 -9.83 3.54 8.67
C CYS A 48 -9.21 4.66 7.84
N TRP A 49 -8.17 5.32 8.35
CA TRP A 49 -7.32 6.22 7.55
C TRP A 49 -6.04 5.50 7.18
N VAL A 50 -5.69 5.49 5.90
CA VAL A 50 -4.53 4.76 5.38
C VAL A 50 -3.42 5.72 5.01
N ASP A 51 -2.21 5.43 5.44
CA ASP A 51 -0.97 5.96 4.90
C ASP A 51 -0.15 4.78 4.36
N TYR A 52 -0.05 4.64 3.03
CA TYR A 52 0.60 3.51 2.36
C TYR A 52 2.11 3.41 2.59
N HIS A 53 2.72 4.38 3.28
CA HIS A 53 4.12 4.30 3.73
C HIS A 53 4.25 3.86 5.19
N ARG A 54 3.13 3.67 5.90
CA ARG A 54 3.12 3.42 7.35
C ARG A 54 2.17 2.30 7.73
N GLY A 55 0.88 2.50 7.50
CA GLY A 55 -0.16 1.66 8.07
C GLY A 55 -1.54 2.29 8.03
N ILE A 56 -2.38 1.86 8.95
CA ILE A 56 -3.78 2.26 9.08
C ILE A 56 -4.00 2.81 10.49
N LEU A 57 -4.68 3.95 10.60
CA LEU A 57 -5.29 4.39 11.85
C LEU A 57 -6.74 3.92 11.87
N LEU A 58 -7.10 3.15 12.88
CA LEU A 58 -8.44 2.65 13.13
C LEU A 58 -9.06 3.46 14.27
N CYS A 59 -10.30 3.92 14.09
CA CYS A 59 -11.07 4.55 15.16
C CYS A 59 -12.53 4.13 15.11
N ASP A 60 -13.03 3.64 16.24
CA ASP A 60 -14.48 3.56 16.46
C ASP A 60 -14.97 4.95 16.83
N VAL A 61 -15.33 5.71 15.80
CA VAL A 61 -15.85 7.08 15.95
C VAL A 61 -17.24 7.13 16.58
N CYS A 62 -17.88 6.01 16.88
CA CYS A 62 -19.17 5.95 17.57
C CYS A 62 -19.01 5.64 19.06
N ASN A 63 -17.83 5.18 19.48
CA ASN A 63 -17.55 4.89 20.88
C ASN A 63 -17.73 6.14 21.77
N SER A 64 -18.18 5.91 23.00
CA SER A 64 -18.27 6.95 24.03
C SER A 64 -16.90 7.44 24.48
N ASP A 65 -15.83 6.70 24.20
CA ASP A 65 -14.44 7.11 24.36
C ASP A 65 -13.61 6.62 23.16
N PRO A 66 -13.59 7.38 22.05
CA PRO A 66 -12.94 6.94 20.83
C PRO A 66 -11.42 6.99 20.99
N GLU A 67 -10.73 5.95 20.53
CA GLU A 67 -9.27 5.87 20.53
C GLU A 67 -8.74 5.67 19.11
N LEU A 68 -7.54 6.19 18.85
CA LEU A 68 -6.80 5.92 17.62
C LEU A 68 -5.88 4.72 17.81
N ARG A 69 -6.10 3.66 17.04
CA ARG A 69 -5.23 2.49 17.00
C ARG A 69 -4.42 2.47 15.71
N PHE A 70 -3.10 2.42 15.84
CA PHE A 70 -2.22 2.26 14.69
C PHE A 70 -1.95 0.79 14.37
N LEU A 71 -2.15 0.43 13.11
CA LEU A 71 -1.85 -0.86 12.52
C LEU A 71 -0.81 -0.68 11.41
N ARG A 72 0.45 -1.07 11.69
CA ARG A 72 1.55 -0.97 10.71
C ARG A 72 1.31 -1.92 9.54
N PHE A 73 1.62 -1.51 8.32
CA PHE A 73 1.66 -2.43 7.17
C PHE A 73 2.88 -3.37 7.25
N PRO A 74 2.72 -4.63 6.84
CA PRO A 74 3.81 -5.59 6.78
C PRO A 74 4.72 -5.30 5.59
N GLY A 75 5.99 -5.70 5.68
CA GLY A 75 6.91 -5.72 4.53
C GLY A 75 7.31 -4.35 3.96
N ILE A 76 6.80 -3.24 4.51
CA ILE A 76 7.20 -1.89 4.09
C ILE A 76 8.12 -1.23 5.11
N GLU A 77 9.16 -0.59 4.59
CA GLU A 77 10.02 0.28 5.38
C GLU A 77 9.44 1.70 5.39
N THR A 78 9.47 2.32 6.57
CA THR A 78 8.82 3.62 6.76
C THR A 78 9.70 4.73 6.19
N TRP A 79 9.19 5.42 5.17
CA TRP A 79 9.91 6.50 4.50
C TRP A 79 9.93 7.81 5.32
N ARG A 80 11.08 8.48 5.35
CA ARG A 80 11.28 9.78 6.01
C ARG A 80 11.37 10.91 4.98
N CYS A 81 10.27 11.65 4.82
CA CYS A 81 10.16 13.00 4.21
C CYS A 81 10.70 13.21 2.77
N GLY A 82 10.39 14.38 2.19
CA GLY A 82 10.97 14.88 0.93
C GLY A 82 10.19 14.49 -0.33
N ASP A 83 10.31 13.23 -0.76
CA ASP A 83 9.73 12.73 -2.02
C ASP A 83 8.95 11.43 -1.80
N ARG A 84 7.66 11.57 -1.53
CA ARG A 84 6.80 10.43 -1.14
C ARG A 84 6.43 9.53 -2.33
N ALA A 85 6.79 9.92 -3.56
CA ALA A 85 6.28 9.33 -4.79
C ALA A 85 4.74 9.16 -4.77
N LEU A 86 4.21 8.28 -5.63
CA LEU A 86 2.78 7.92 -5.69
C LEU A 86 2.57 6.50 -5.14
N PRO A 87 2.47 6.30 -3.80
CA PRO A 87 2.31 4.96 -3.23
C PRO A 87 0.99 4.30 -3.65
N THR A 88 -0.06 5.09 -3.91
CA THR A 88 -1.34 4.64 -4.47
C THR A 88 -1.22 3.96 -5.83
N ARG A 89 -0.12 4.16 -6.56
CA ARG A 89 0.17 3.47 -7.82
C ARG A 89 0.58 2.02 -7.60
N TYR A 90 1.09 1.66 -6.43
CA TYR A 90 1.66 0.33 -6.17
C TYR A 90 1.02 -0.38 -4.99
N ARG A 91 0.24 0.33 -4.17
CA ARG A 91 -0.34 -0.20 -2.94
C ARG A 91 -1.83 0.04 -2.90
N THR A 92 -2.56 -0.95 -2.38
CA THR A 92 -3.97 -0.78 -2.03
C THR A 92 -4.33 -1.51 -0.74
N VAL A 93 -5.26 -0.96 0.02
CA VAL A 93 -6.07 -1.71 0.98
C VAL A 93 -7.48 -1.85 0.43
N SER A 94 -8.09 -3.01 0.62
CA SER A 94 -9.46 -3.27 0.20
C SER A 94 -10.12 -4.31 1.10
N ILE A 95 -11.44 -4.44 1.00
CA ILE A 95 -12.21 -5.44 1.74
C ILE A 95 -12.67 -6.51 0.76
N CYS A 96 -12.29 -7.77 1.01
CA CYS A 96 -12.73 -8.93 0.24
C CYS A 96 -13.45 -9.90 1.18
N ARG A 97 -14.76 -10.09 0.96
CA ARG A 97 -15.62 -10.95 1.79
C ARG A 97 -15.52 -10.67 3.29
N GLY A 98 -15.60 -9.39 3.66
CA GLY A 98 -15.52 -8.95 5.06
C GLY A 98 -14.13 -9.07 5.69
N ARG A 99 -13.08 -9.32 4.90
CA ARG A 99 -11.69 -9.37 5.38
C ARG A 99 -10.87 -8.27 4.74
N MET A 100 -10.08 -7.57 5.56
CA MET A 100 -9.19 -6.53 5.06
C MET A 100 -7.96 -7.15 4.41
N LYS A 101 -7.66 -6.68 3.21
CA LYS A 101 -6.55 -7.12 2.36
C LYS A 101 -5.62 -5.95 2.09
N PHE A 102 -4.32 -6.20 2.22
CA PHE A 102 -3.28 -5.27 1.78
C PHE A 102 -2.54 -5.88 0.59
N VAL A 103 -2.28 -5.07 -0.42
CA VAL A 103 -1.49 -5.42 -1.60
C VAL A 103 -0.37 -4.41 -1.75
N ASP A 104 0.84 -4.90 -1.96
CA ASP A 104 2.03 -4.12 -2.25
C ASP A 104 2.70 -4.67 -3.51
N VAL A 105 2.91 -3.81 -4.50
CA VAL A 105 3.80 -4.08 -5.62
C VAL A 105 5.16 -3.49 -5.28
N ASP A 106 6.04 -4.32 -4.73
CA ASP A 106 7.41 -3.94 -4.41
C ASP A 106 8.23 -3.90 -5.71
N ASN A 107 8.63 -2.70 -6.10
CA ASN A 107 9.48 -2.43 -7.25
C ASN A 107 10.87 -1.91 -6.84
N GLY A 108 11.27 -2.12 -5.58
CA GLY A 108 12.55 -1.63 -5.05
C GLY A 108 12.57 -0.14 -4.70
N ARG A 109 11.64 0.68 -5.23
CA ARG A 109 11.62 2.14 -5.02
C ARG A 109 11.43 2.54 -3.55
N PHE A 110 10.83 1.66 -2.76
CA PHE A 110 10.53 1.91 -1.34
C PHE A 110 11.40 1.09 -0.38
N ARG A 111 12.43 0.39 -0.87
CA ARG A 111 13.42 -0.27 -0.02
C ARG A 111 14.42 0.78 0.46
N SER A 112 14.66 0.90 1.76
CA SER A 112 15.84 1.60 2.26
C SER A 112 17.06 0.80 1.84
N THR A 113 18.06 1.48 1.27
CA THR A 113 19.40 0.92 1.25
C THR A 113 19.80 0.66 2.72
N LYS A 114 20.36 -0.52 2.98
CA LYS A 114 20.95 -0.80 4.30
C LYS A 114 22.00 0.29 4.56
N ARG A 115 22.01 0.85 5.76
CA ARG A 115 23.13 1.70 6.20
C ARG A 115 24.36 0.81 6.25
N ASP A 116 25.37 1.12 5.45
CA ASP A 116 26.69 0.53 5.62
C ASP A 116 27.23 0.89 7.02
N GLU A 117 28.06 0.01 7.59
CA GLU A 117 28.67 0.14 8.93
C GLU A 117 29.47 1.45 9.12
N ASN A 118 29.76 2.16 8.04
CA ASN A 118 30.52 3.41 8.02
C ASN A 118 29.65 4.68 8.05
N GLY A 119 28.32 4.57 8.14
CA GLY A 119 27.43 5.74 8.26
C GLY A 119 27.36 6.63 7.00
N SER A 120 28.03 6.25 5.91
CA SER A 120 27.80 6.85 4.60
C SER A 120 26.43 6.41 4.11
N THR A 121 25.50 7.35 4.09
CA THR A 121 24.27 7.17 3.31
C THR A 121 24.72 7.31 1.87
N GLU A 122 24.95 6.20 1.15
CA GLU A 122 24.65 6.23 -0.28
C GLU A 122 23.14 6.37 -0.38
N SER A 123 22.67 7.59 -0.08
CA SER A 123 21.46 8.08 -0.70
C SER A 123 21.87 8.14 -2.16
N ASN A 124 21.59 7.06 -2.86
CA ASN A 124 20.92 7.25 -4.13
C ASN A 124 19.60 7.96 -3.77
N ASP A 125 19.71 9.25 -3.44
CA ASP A 125 18.81 10.28 -3.92
C ASP A 125 18.87 10.07 -5.44
N ILE A 126 18.20 9.02 -5.92
CA ILE A 126 17.55 9.04 -7.22
C ILE A 126 16.70 10.27 -7.04
N ARG A 127 17.24 11.40 -7.53
CA ARG A 127 16.54 12.64 -7.67
C ARG A 127 15.24 12.22 -8.28
N SER A 128 14.20 12.12 -7.47
CA SER A 128 12.87 11.90 -7.95
C SER A 128 12.47 13.28 -8.43
N THR A 129 13.12 13.68 -9.53
CA THR A 129 12.57 14.76 -10.30
C THR A 129 11.18 14.31 -10.64
N GLU A 130 10.21 15.17 -10.42
CA GLU A 130 8.80 15.05 -10.82
C GLU A 130 8.62 14.77 -12.34
N ARG A 131 9.70 14.46 -13.06
CA ARG A 131 9.85 14.16 -14.48
C ARG A 131 9.93 12.66 -14.81
N ASP A 132 9.93 11.75 -13.83
CA ASP A 132 9.97 10.30 -14.08
C ASP A 132 8.59 9.63 -14.06
N ASP A 133 7.54 10.34 -14.50
CA ASP A 133 6.33 9.69 -15.01
C ASP A 133 6.59 8.88 -16.30
N ASN A 134 7.78 9.06 -16.90
CA ASN A 134 8.20 8.48 -18.18
C ASN A 134 9.26 7.40 -18.09
N GLU A 135 9.78 7.06 -16.90
CA GLU A 135 10.82 6.03 -16.80
C GLU A 135 10.16 4.64 -16.71
N TYR A 136 9.65 4.17 -17.86
CA TYR A 136 9.42 2.75 -18.13
C TYR A 136 10.78 2.05 -18.30
N THR A 137 11.64 2.11 -17.29
CA THR A 137 12.84 1.29 -17.27
C THR A 137 12.42 -0.16 -17.14
N GLU A 138 13.05 -1.02 -17.95
CA GLU A 138 12.94 -2.47 -17.78
C GLU A 138 13.46 -2.81 -16.38
N SER A 139 12.55 -2.90 -15.42
CA SER A 139 12.85 -3.34 -14.07
C SER A 139 13.22 -4.82 -14.10
N ASN A 140 14.32 -5.19 -13.45
CA ASN A 140 14.67 -6.60 -13.27
C ASN A 140 13.50 -7.32 -12.55
N GLY A 141 12.85 -8.24 -13.26
CA GLY A 141 11.66 -8.94 -12.74
C GLY A 141 11.93 -9.77 -11.49
N ASP A 142 13.20 -10.14 -11.28
CA ASP A 142 13.65 -10.89 -10.10
C ASP A 142 13.85 -10.00 -8.86
N GLU A 143 13.85 -8.68 -9.05
CA GLU A 143 13.91 -7.70 -7.96
C GLU A 143 12.53 -7.16 -7.57
N CYS A 144 11.49 -7.45 -8.35
CA CYS A 144 10.14 -6.92 -8.16
C CYS A 144 9.15 -8.01 -7.77
N SER A 145 8.21 -7.70 -6.87
CA SER A 145 7.20 -8.66 -6.40
C SER A 145 5.83 -8.05 -6.15
N ILE A 146 4.80 -8.88 -6.24
CA ILE A 146 3.43 -8.59 -5.79
C ILE A 146 3.21 -9.37 -4.50
N ASN A 147 3.01 -8.64 -3.42
CA ASN A 147 2.85 -9.18 -2.08
C ASN A 147 1.42 -8.92 -1.60
N THR A 148 0.82 -9.91 -0.94
CA THR A 148 -0.57 -9.84 -0.47
C THR A 148 -0.69 -10.35 0.96
N TRP A 149 -1.49 -9.65 1.75
CA TRP A 149 -1.76 -10.00 3.15
C TRP A 149 -3.23 -9.85 3.51
N THR A 150 -3.66 -10.62 4.49
CA THR A 150 -4.99 -10.55 5.11
C THR A 150 -4.83 -10.18 6.59
N LEU A 151 -5.62 -9.22 7.07
CA LEU A 151 -5.64 -8.87 8.48
C LEU A 151 -6.44 -9.92 9.28
N LYS A 152 -5.82 -10.50 10.31
CA LYS A 152 -6.49 -11.34 11.31
C LYS A 152 -7.12 -10.47 12.38
N MET A 153 -8.43 -10.64 12.55
CA MET A 153 -9.21 -10.02 13.61
C MET A 153 -9.67 -11.10 14.61
N PRO A 154 -9.67 -10.81 15.93
CA PRO A 154 -9.33 -9.54 16.58
C PRO A 154 -7.85 -9.39 16.98
N GLN A 155 -6.93 -10.18 16.40
CA GLN A 155 -5.51 -10.14 16.78
C GLN A 155 -4.78 -8.89 16.27
N TYR A 156 -5.32 -8.22 15.23
CA TYR A 156 -4.68 -7.09 14.55
C TYR A 156 -3.30 -7.45 13.97
N GLU A 157 -3.19 -8.69 13.45
CA GLU A 157 -1.97 -9.23 12.87
C GLU A 157 -2.14 -9.48 11.38
N TRP A 158 -1.15 -9.08 10.58
CA TRP A 158 -1.13 -9.37 9.15
C TRP A 158 -0.61 -10.79 8.88
N GLU A 159 -1.39 -11.58 8.16
CA GLU A 159 -0.97 -12.88 7.64
C GLU A 159 -0.62 -12.77 6.15
N VAL A 160 0.52 -13.33 5.76
CA VAL A 160 0.96 -13.39 4.36
C VAL A 160 0.05 -14.37 3.60
N ASP A 161 -0.54 -13.92 2.50
CA ASP A 161 -1.31 -14.80 1.61
C ASP A 161 -0.46 -15.34 0.46
N SER A 162 0.28 -14.46 -0.22
CA SER A 162 1.12 -14.81 -1.37
C SER A 162 2.20 -13.76 -1.62
N VAL A 163 3.34 -14.24 -2.12
CA VAL A 163 4.47 -13.47 -2.66
C VAL A 163 4.71 -13.98 -4.08
N LEU A 164 4.51 -13.12 -5.07
CA LEU A 164 4.67 -13.41 -6.49
C LEU A 164 5.78 -12.55 -7.08
N GLN A 165 6.91 -13.16 -7.43
CA GLN A 165 7.99 -12.48 -8.15
C GLN A 165 7.54 -12.18 -9.59
N LEU A 166 7.86 -11.00 -10.11
CA LEU A 166 7.48 -10.63 -11.47
C LEU A 166 8.21 -11.47 -12.52
N GLY A 167 9.46 -11.87 -12.25
CA GLY A 167 10.20 -12.81 -13.11
C GLY A 167 9.49 -14.16 -13.27
N GLU A 168 8.88 -14.67 -12.20
CA GLU A 168 8.06 -15.90 -12.24
C GLU A 168 6.79 -15.69 -13.09
N LEU A 169 6.09 -14.56 -12.89
CA LEU A 169 4.90 -14.21 -13.65
C LEU A 169 5.20 -14.07 -15.15
N TRP A 170 6.26 -13.34 -15.51
CA TRP A 170 6.63 -13.07 -16.91
C TRP A 170 7.15 -14.33 -17.62
N SER A 171 7.78 -15.25 -16.88
CA SER A 171 8.24 -16.54 -17.40
C SER A 171 7.10 -17.54 -17.62
N HIS A 172 5.97 -17.35 -16.95
CA HIS A 172 4.81 -18.23 -17.08
C HIS A 172 4.28 -18.21 -18.53
N ARG A 173 4.01 -19.39 -19.12
CA ARG A 173 3.65 -19.53 -20.56
C ARG A 173 2.54 -18.58 -21.01
N LYS A 174 1.45 -18.47 -20.22
CA LYS A 174 0.33 -17.55 -20.51
C LYS A 174 0.76 -16.09 -20.67
N TYR A 175 1.75 -15.62 -19.89
CA TYR A 175 2.25 -14.26 -19.96
C TYR A 175 3.30 -14.13 -21.06
N ARG A 176 4.27 -15.06 -21.08
CA ARG A 176 5.38 -15.08 -22.04
C ARG A 176 4.89 -15.07 -23.48
N ASP A 177 3.87 -15.87 -23.78
CA ASP A 177 3.34 -16.03 -25.13
C ASP A 177 2.30 -14.95 -25.48
N SER A 178 2.04 -14.00 -24.56
CA SER A 178 1.13 -12.86 -24.75
C SER A 178 1.88 -11.60 -25.25
N PRO A 179 1.16 -10.64 -25.88
CA PRO A 179 1.74 -9.36 -26.30
C PRO A 179 1.93 -8.36 -25.13
N LEU A 180 1.72 -8.78 -23.88
CA LEU A 180 1.78 -7.88 -22.73
C LEU A 180 3.21 -7.38 -22.46
N PRO A 181 3.40 -6.10 -22.09
CA PRO A 181 4.68 -5.59 -21.65
C PRO A 181 5.21 -6.31 -20.41
N ARG A 182 6.53 -6.43 -20.27
CA ARG A 182 7.20 -6.91 -19.04
C ARG A 182 7.62 -5.72 -18.18
N THR A 183 6.63 -4.94 -17.75
CA THR A 183 6.82 -3.78 -16.87
C THR A 183 6.12 -4.03 -15.54
N VAL A 184 6.53 -3.31 -14.50
CA VAL A 184 5.89 -3.37 -13.19
C VAL A 184 4.38 -3.05 -13.31
N PRO A 185 3.47 -3.93 -12.84
CA PRO A 185 2.05 -3.65 -12.84
C PRO A 185 1.70 -2.58 -11.82
N THR A 186 0.71 -1.75 -12.13
CA THR A 186 0.30 -0.59 -11.32
C THR A 186 -1.19 -0.61 -11.01
N PHE A 187 -1.60 0.18 -10.03
CA PHE A 187 -2.96 0.35 -9.55
C PHE A 187 -3.62 -1.00 -9.19
N PRO A 188 -3.06 -1.75 -8.22
CA PRO A 188 -3.66 -3.01 -7.77
C PRO A 188 -5.09 -2.80 -7.29
N ILE A 189 -6.00 -3.68 -7.71
CA ILE A 189 -7.35 -3.78 -7.18
C ILE A 189 -7.61 -5.25 -6.84
N VAL A 190 -8.09 -5.52 -5.62
CA VAL A 190 -8.49 -6.87 -5.22
C VAL A 190 -9.90 -7.15 -5.73
N ASN A 191 -10.11 -8.33 -6.32
CA ASN A 191 -11.44 -8.79 -6.67
C ASN A 191 -12.33 -8.92 -5.43
N MET A 192 -13.56 -8.40 -5.49
CA MET A 192 -14.48 -8.35 -4.34
C MET A 192 -14.88 -9.74 -3.81
N MET A 193 -14.83 -10.77 -4.66
CA MET A 193 -15.32 -12.13 -4.36
C MET A 193 -14.20 -13.16 -4.27
N GLU A 194 -13.09 -12.94 -4.98
CA GLU A 194 -12.00 -13.90 -5.07
C GLU A 194 -10.69 -13.31 -4.51
N PRO A 195 -10.26 -13.68 -3.28
CA PRO A 195 -9.18 -12.98 -2.56
C PRO A 195 -7.78 -13.15 -3.17
N ASN A 196 -7.61 -14.06 -4.13
CA ASN A 196 -6.36 -14.31 -4.84
C ASN A 196 -6.35 -13.68 -6.24
N ILE A 197 -7.46 -13.08 -6.67
CA ILE A 197 -7.56 -12.44 -7.97
C ILE A 197 -7.34 -10.95 -7.80
N LEU A 198 -6.32 -10.45 -8.49
CA LEU A 198 -5.95 -9.04 -8.52
C LEU A 198 -6.05 -8.52 -9.95
N HIS A 199 -6.45 -7.26 -10.09
CA HIS A 199 -6.47 -6.54 -11.36
C HIS A 199 -5.44 -5.41 -11.31
N PHE A 200 -4.77 -5.19 -12.43
CA PHE A 200 -3.72 -4.18 -12.57
C PHE A 200 -3.78 -3.49 -13.93
N ILE A 201 -3.13 -2.33 -14.00
CA ILE A 201 -2.77 -1.67 -15.25
C ILE A 201 -1.29 -1.91 -15.55
N VAL A 202 -1.02 -2.46 -16.73
CA VAL A 202 0.33 -2.62 -17.31
C VAL A 202 0.43 -1.67 -18.50
N LYS A 203 1.56 -0.98 -18.67
CA LYS A 203 1.79 -0.02 -19.75
C LYS A 203 3.08 -0.36 -20.49
N GLY A 204 3.10 -0.12 -21.80
CA GLY A 204 4.23 -0.48 -22.66
C GLY A 204 5.29 0.61 -22.69
N SER A 205 6.51 0.26 -23.07
CA SER A 205 7.55 1.25 -23.36
C SER A 205 7.26 1.97 -24.68
N GLY A 206 7.30 3.30 -24.68
CA GLY A 206 7.18 4.15 -25.88
C GLY A 206 6.16 5.28 -25.75
N PHE A 207 6.29 6.29 -26.61
CA PHE A 207 5.46 7.52 -26.66
C PHE A 207 3.97 7.30 -27.00
N TYR A 208 3.49 6.05 -27.06
CA TYR A 208 2.10 5.72 -27.38
C TYR A 208 1.40 5.11 -26.15
N ASP A 209 0.31 5.75 -25.73
CA ASP A 209 -0.52 5.52 -24.53
C ASP A 209 -1.25 4.15 -24.48
N LYS A 210 -0.59 3.04 -24.80
CA LYS A 210 -1.21 1.71 -24.66
C LYS A 210 -1.10 1.24 -23.22
N ALA A 211 -2.27 1.03 -22.62
CA ALA A 211 -2.44 0.43 -21.31
C ALA A 211 -3.28 -0.86 -21.44
N TRP A 212 -2.91 -1.89 -20.70
CA TRP A 212 -3.61 -3.15 -20.61
C TRP A 212 -4.12 -3.34 -19.18
N MET A 213 -5.40 -3.67 -19.05
CA MET A 213 -5.90 -4.25 -17.81
C MET A 213 -5.55 -5.74 -17.80
N VAL A 214 -4.86 -6.18 -16.75
CA VAL A 214 -4.50 -7.60 -16.58
C VAL A 214 -5.09 -8.14 -15.29
N THR A 215 -5.58 -9.37 -15.36
CA THR A 215 -6.01 -10.14 -14.19
C THR A 215 -4.91 -11.12 -13.83
N ILE A 216 -4.51 -11.16 -12.56
CA ILE A 216 -3.49 -12.06 -12.03
C ILE A 216 -4.11 -12.88 -10.91
N ASP A 217 -3.96 -14.20 -11.01
CA ASP A 217 -4.22 -15.12 -9.91
C ASP A 217 -2.93 -15.28 -9.10
N THR A 218 -2.84 -14.64 -7.95
CA THR A 218 -1.62 -14.61 -7.11
C THR A 218 -1.33 -15.95 -6.45
N LYS A 219 -2.31 -16.85 -6.37
CA LYS A 219 -2.13 -18.21 -5.84
C LYS A 219 -1.58 -19.14 -6.93
N LYS A 220 -2.08 -19.01 -8.16
CA LYS A 220 -1.57 -19.75 -9.33
C LYS A 220 -0.39 -19.05 -10.01
N LYS A 221 0.00 -17.87 -9.53
CA LYS A 221 1.15 -17.11 -10.01
C LYS A 221 1.17 -16.90 -11.52
N SER A 222 0.01 -16.63 -12.09
CA SER A 222 -0.19 -16.55 -13.54
C SER A 222 -1.33 -15.61 -13.92
N LEU A 223 -1.48 -15.34 -15.21
CA LEU A 223 -2.66 -14.63 -15.72
C LEU A 223 -3.93 -15.40 -15.35
N GLY A 224 -4.83 -14.67 -14.68
CA GLY A 224 -6.13 -15.12 -14.23
C GLY A 224 -7.13 -15.27 -15.38
N PRO A 225 -8.38 -15.66 -15.05
CA PRO A 225 -9.48 -15.69 -16.01
C PRO A 225 -9.85 -14.30 -16.54
#